data_AF-A0AAJ3GQM9-F1
#
_entry.id   AF-A0AAJ3GQM9-F1
#
_cell.length_a   1.000
_cell.length_b   1.000
_cell.length_c   1.000
_cell.angle_alpha   90.00
_cell.angle_beta   90.00
_cell.angle_gamma   90.00
#
_symmetry.space_group_name_H-M   'P 1'
#
loop_
_entity.id
_entity.type
_entity.pdbx_description
1 polymer ?
#
loop_
_entity_poly.entity_id
_entity_poly.type
_entity_poly.pdbx_seq_one_letter_code
_entity_poly.pdbx_strand_id
1 'polypeptide(L)'
;MRYLKITAQDDYDNDVIDAVYLEFYDGVNPKAVAEALVMNTAEQDRGSLKWVLADDINGSGVNDKVDGDLARSLARRFLQFKWWKVDRPFDRYLEIYTEDLDLDGKPDLVRLRFHQGEGAPSDETLVRAAACVFLNDVAGRYVAINEDVNGDSTVNARDSALVVDLCRDFLKCGWHNVRATTPCAPLGSP
;
A
#
# COMPACT_ATOMS: atom_id res chain seq x y z
N MET A 1 -4.12 -12.70 -5.68
CA MET A 1 -2.88 -12.10 -5.15
C MET A 1 -3.29 -11.11 -4.09
N ARG A 2 -2.71 -11.18 -2.89
CA ARG A 2 -3.00 -10.21 -1.82
C ARG A 2 -2.49 -8.83 -2.21
N TYR A 3 -3.25 -7.79 -1.92
CA TYR A 3 -2.88 -6.41 -2.23
C TYR A 3 -3.51 -5.44 -1.23
N LEU A 4 -2.95 -4.24 -1.15
CA LEU A 4 -3.49 -3.08 -0.46
C LEU A 4 -3.99 -2.08 -1.50
N LYS A 5 -5.20 -1.56 -1.33
CA LYS A 5 -5.74 -0.42 -2.06
C LYS A 5 -5.78 0.79 -1.13
N ILE A 6 -5.26 1.93 -1.58
CA ILE A 6 -5.26 3.19 -0.84
C ILE A 6 -6.03 4.25 -1.61
N THR A 7 -7.00 4.89 -0.97
CA THR A 7 -7.74 6.05 -1.50
C THR A 7 -7.65 7.23 -0.54
N ALA A 8 -7.83 8.44 -1.06
CA ALA A 8 -7.91 9.68 -0.28
C ALA A 8 -9.13 10.48 -0.69
N GLN A 9 -9.80 11.09 0.28
CA GLN A 9 -11.02 11.88 0.07
C GLN A 9 -10.97 13.18 0.87
N ASP A 10 -11.47 14.25 0.25
CA ASP A 10 -11.86 15.50 0.90
C ASP A 10 -13.34 15.36 1.26
N ASP A 11 -13.61 14.85 2.47
CA ASP A 11 -14.96 14.52 2.91
C ASP A 11 -15.72 15.77 3.38
N TYR A 12 -15.02 16.84 3.74
CA TYR A 12 -15.59 18.11 4.20
C TYR A 12 -15.65 19.20 3.13
N ASP A 13 -15.22 18.94 1.89
CA ASP A 13 -15.25 19.89 0.76
C ASP A 13 -14.48 21.17 1.08
N ASN A 14 -13.27 21.01 1.65
CA ASN A 14 -12.45 22.10 2.20
C ASN A 14 -11.11 22.30 1.45
N ASP A 15 -10.97 21.67 0.29
CA ASP A 15 -9.77 21.60 -0.55
C ASP A 15 -8.56 20.90 0.12
N VAL A 16 -8.81 20.05 1.12
CA VAL A 16 -7.79 19.28 1.84
C VAL A 16 -8.25 17.84 2.00
N ILE A 17 -7.33 16.89 1.84
CA ILE A 17 -7.63 15.48 2.13
C ILE A 17 -7.89 15.30 3.63
N ASP A 18 -9.10 14.86 3.96
CA ASP A 18 -9.57 14.60 5.31
C ASP A 18 -9.44 13.14 5.70
N ALA A 19 -9.61 12.23 4.76
CA ALA A 19 -9.65 10.79 5.00
C ALA A 19 -8.75 10.03 4.03
N VAL A 20 -8.01 9.07 4.57
CA VAL A 20 -7.26 8.06 3.81
C VAL A 20 -7.76 6.69 4.22
N TYR A 21 -8.26 5.94 3.24
CA TYR A 21 -8.77 4.58 3.42
C TYR A 21 -7.71 3.59 2.93
N LEU A 22 -7.44 2.58 3.75
CA LEU A 22 -6.51 1.48 3.51
C LEU A 22 -7.32 0.19 3.52
N GLU A 23 -7.47 -0.43 2.37
CA GLU A 23 -8.28 -1.63 2.18
C GLU A 23 -7.38 -2.81 1.79
N PHE A 24 -7.30 -3.83 2.65
CA PHE A 24 -6.44 -4.98 2.43
C PHE A 24 -7.25 -6.15 1.86
N TYR A 25 -6.89 -6.60 0.66
CA TYR A 25 -7.57 -7.65 -0.07
C TYR A 25 -6.73 -8.93 -0.08
N ASP A 26 -7.40 -10.09 -0.05
CA ASP A 26 -6.76 -11.39 -0.22
C ASP A 26 -6.60 -11.82 -1.69
N GLY A 27 -7.20 -11.05 -2.61
CA GLY A 27 -7.18 -11.28 -4.04
C GLY A 27 -8.10 -12.41 -4.53
N VAL A 28 -9.00 -12.90 -3.66
CA VAL A 28 -10.03 -13.88 -3.98
C VAL A 28 -11.41 -13.29 -3.67
N ASN A 29 -11.55 -12.67 -2.50
CA ASN A 29 -12.76 -12.00 -2.08
C ASN A 29 -12.85 -10.60 -2.69
N PRO A 30 -14.04 -10.19 -3.17
CA PRO A 30 -14.27 -8.85 -3.69
C PRO A 30 -14.34 -7.77 -2.59
N LYS A 31 -14.27 -8.17 -1.31
CA LYS A 31 -14.28 -7.28 -0.15
C LYS A 31 -12.92 -7.32 0.52
N ALA A 32 -12.53 -6.19 1.11
CA ALA A 32 -11.39 -6.15 2.00
C ALA A 32 -11.59 -7.13 3.18
N VAL A 33 -10.50 -7.76 3.60
CA VAL A 33 -10.47 -8.69 4.74
C VAL A 33 -9.88 -8.02 5.99
N ALA A 34 -9.27 -6.84 5.83
CA ALA A 34 -8.88 -5.93 6.91
C ALA A 34 -8.91 -4.50 6.37
N GLU A 35 -9.29 -3.54 7.20
CA GLU A 35 -9.41 -2.13 6.81
C GLU A 35 -8.75 -1.22 7.84
N ALA A 36 -8.29 -0.06 7.38
CA ALA A 36 -7.95 1.05 8.24
C ALA A 36 -8.40 2.38 7.64
N LEU A 37 -8.90 3.26 8.50
CA LEU A 37 -9.26 4.63 8.20
C LEU A 37 -8.38 5.56 9.01
N VAL A 38 -7.65 6.42 8.30
CA VAL A 38 -6.87 7.50 8.89
C VAL A 38 -7.53 8.81 8.51
N MET A 39 -8.08 9.53 9.48
CA MET A 39 -8.84 10.74 9.22
C MET A 39 -8.42 11.93 10.08
N ASN A 40 -8.71 13.11 9.58
CA ASN A 40 -8.78 14.33 10.34
C ASN A 40 -10.25 14.63 10.65
N THR A 41 -10.59 14.90 11.91
CA THR A 41 -11.98 15.15 12.33
C THR A 41 -12.33 16.63 12.43
N ALA A 42 -11.37 17.54 12.24
CA ALA A 42 -11.59 18.97 12.37
C ALA A 42 -11.08 19.74 11.15
N GLU A 43 -11.95 20.57 10.55
CA GLU A 43 -11.62 21.51 9.47
C GLU A 43 -10.39 22.39 9.81
N GLN A 44 -10.15 22.66 11.10
CA GLN A 44 -9.06 23.50 11.57
C GLN A 44 -7.69 22.79 11.62
N ASP A 45 -7.67 21.46 11.55
CA ASP A 45 -6.48 20.64 11.80
C ASP A 45 -5.65 20.34 10.54
N ARG A 46 -5.98 20.97 9.39
CA ARG A 46 -5.20 21.06 8.15
C ARG A 46 -4.40 19.79 7.79
N GLY A 47 -5.06 18.63 7.74
CA GLY A 47 -4.43 17.38 7.27
C GLY A 47 -3.51 16.68 8.27
N SER A 48 -3.61 16.95 9.57
CA SER A 48 -2.75 16.31 10.59
C SER A 48 -3.01 14.82 10.86
N LEU A 49 -4.08 14.24 10.28
CA LEU A 49 -4.42 12.81 10.31
C LEU A 49 -4.34 12.19 11.72
N LYS A 50 -5.12 12.76 12.66
CA LYS A 50 -5.03 12.43 14.09
C LYS A 50 -5.77 11.14 14.46
N TRP A 51 -6.93 10.89 13.85
CA TRP A 51 -7.77 9.74 14.17
C TRP A 51 -7.40 8.56 13.30
N VAL A 52 -7.30 7.39 13.92
CA VAL A 52 -7.03 6.14 13.24
C VAL A 52 -7.96 5.07 13.79
N LEU A 53 -8.67 4.41 12.90
CA LEU A 53 -9.34 3.14 13.14
C LEU A 53 -8.63 2.10 12.27
N ALA A 54 -8.12 1.02 12.85
CA ALA A 54 -7.42 -0.01 12.11
C ALA A 54 -7.79 -1.39 12.66
N ASP A 55 -8.02 -2.33 11.75
CA ASP A 55 -8.01 -3.76 12.04
C ASP A 55 -6.56 -4.24 12.28
N ASP A 56 -6.38 -5.54 12.52
CA ASP A 56 -5.07 -6.21 12.53
C ASP A 56 -4.48 -6.25 11.10
N ILE A 57 -3.92 -5.12 10.69
CA ILE A 57 -3.34 -4.95 9.35
C ILE A 57 -1.93 -5.55 9.25
N ASN A 58 -1.32 -5.91 10.37
CA ASN A 58 0.00 -6.55 10.43
C ASN A 58 -0.06 -8.07 10.62
N GLY A 59 -1.24 -8.64 10.86
CA GLY A 59 -1.48 -10.08 10.99
C GLY A 59 -0.95 -10.68 12.30
N SER A 60 -0.79 -9.88 13.36
CA SER A 60 -0.33 -10.34 14.67
C SER A 60 -1.39 -11.10 15.46
N GLY A 61 -2.66 -11.03 15.04
CA GLY A 61 -3.83 -11.55 15.74
C GLY A 61 -4.40 -10.61 16.81
N VAL A 62 -3.89 -9.37 16.90
CA VAL A 62 -4.32 -8.37 17.89
C VAL A 62 -4.46 -7.01 17.21
N ASN A 63 -5.65 -6.40 17.29
CA ASN A 63 -5.85 -5.03 16.82
C ASN A 63 -5.33 -4.06 17.90
N ASP A 64 -4.20 -3.39 17.66
CA ASP A 64 -3.58 -2.52 18.66
C ASP A 64 -2.98 -1.21 18.10
N LYS A 65 -2.15 -0.55 18.94
CA LYS A 65 -1.49 0.71 18.58
C LYS A 65 -0.49 0.56 17.44
N VAL A 66 0.13 -0.61 17.28
CA VAL A 66 1.07 -0.91 16.20
C VAL A 66 0.35 -0.84 14.85
N ASP A 67 -0.85 -1.41 14.75
CA ASP A 67 -1.70 -1.30 13.55
C ASP A 67 -2.04 0.15 13.25
N GLY A 68 -2.48 0.90 14.27
CA GLY A 68 -2.82 2.31 14.10
C GLY A 68 -1.63 3.18 13.68
N ASP A 69 -0.43 2.91 14.21
CA ASP A 69 0.79 3.63 13.82
C ASP A 69 1.24 3.25 12.40
N LEU A 70 1.10 1.98 12.02
CA LEU A 70 1.41 1.50 10.68
C LEU A 70 0.45 2.09 9.63
N ALA A 71 -0.86 2.10 9.91
CA ALA A 71 -1.87 2.74 9.09
C ALA A 71 -1.56 4.24 8.88
N ARG A 72 -1.22 4.96 9.95
CA ARG A 72 -0.84 6.38 9.86
C ARG A 72 0.42 6.58 9.03
N SER A 73 1.38 5.68 9.14
CA SER A 73 2.64 5.70 8.41
C SER A 73 2.43 5.52 6.90
N LEU A 74 1.58 4.55 6.52
CA LEU A 74 1.15 4.32 5.14
C LEU A 74 0.40 5.52 4.57
N ALA A 75 -0.61 6.03 5.29
CA ALA A 75 -1.43 7.16 4.85
C ALA A 75 -0.59 8.42 4.60
N ARG A 76 0.31 8.77 5.54
CA ARG A 76 1.20 9.94 5.40
C ARG A 76 2.17 9.82 4.24
N ARG A 77 2.65 8.62 3.93
CA ARG A 77 3.49 8.38 2.75
C ARG A 77 2.68 8.51 1.48
N PHE A 78 1.50 7.87 1.42
CA PHE A 78 0.61 7.95 0.26
C PHE A 78 0.28 9.40 -0.13
N LEU A 79 -0.02 10.27 0.84
CA LEU A 79 -0.33 11.68 0.53
C LEU A 79 0.83 12.44 -0.13
N GLN A 80 2.08 12.05 0.13
CA GLN A 80 3.26 12.68 -0.49
C GLN A 80 3.39 12.36 -1.99
N PHE A 81 2.74 11.30 -2.48
CA PHE A 81 2.69 10.99 -3.91
C PHE A 81 1.82 11.99 -4.70
N LYS A 82 0.96 12.75 -4.00
CA LYS A 82 -0.04 13.64 -4.63
C LYS A 82 -0.91 12.94 -5.69
N TRP A 83 -1.07 11.62 -5.56
CA TRP A 83 -1.92 10.80 -6.42
C TRP A 83 -3.33 10.69 -5.83
N TRP A 84 -4.01 11.82 -5.76
CA TRP A 84 -5.38 11.93 -5.26
C TRP A 84 -6.11 13.09 -5.96
N LYS A 85 -7.40 13.26 -5.67
CA LYS A 85 -8.22 14.39 -6.10
C LYS A 85 -8.96 14.95 -4.89
N VAL A 86 -9.06 16.28 -4.80
CA VAL A 86 -9.91 16.97 -3.82
C VAL A 86 -11.37 17.02 -4.29
N ASP A 87 -11.58 17.05 -5.60
CA ASP A 87 -12.92 17.03 -6.16
C ASP A 87 -13.39 15.61 -6.49
N ARG A 88 -14.70 15.39 -6.34
CA ARG A 88 -15.35 14.18 -6.85
C ARG A 88 -15.26 14.12 -8.39
N PRO A 89 -15.13 12.92 -8.98
CA PRO A 89 -15.03 11.62 -8.31
C PRO A 89 -13.63 11.39 -7.72
N PHE A 90 -13.58 10.80 -6.52
CA PHE A 90 -12.35 10.35 -5.84
C PHE A 90 -11.81 9.05 -6.46
N ASP A 91 -11.68 9.04 -7.78
CA ASP A 91 -11.39 7.86 -8.60
C ASP A 91 -9.89 7.54 -8.73
N ARG A 92 -9.02 8.23 -7.99
CA ARG A 92 -7.58 7.94 -7.95
C ARG A 92 -7.23 7.10 -6.73
N TYR A 93 -6.54 6.00 -6.98
CA TYR A 93 -6.09 5.10 -5.92
C TYR A 93 -4.75 4.48 -6.24
N LEU A 94 -4.09 3.99 -5.19
CA LEU A 94 -2.84 3.24 -5.27
C LEU A 94 -3.11 1.78 -4.92
N GLU A 95 -2.71 0.86 -5.78
CA GLU A 95 -2.62 -0.56 -5.51
C GLU A 95 -1.17 -0.92 -5.17
N ILE A 96 -0.97 -1.68 -4.08
CA ILE A 96 0.33 -2.18 -3.64
C ILE A 96 0.27 -3.69 -3.45
N TYR A 97 1.20 -4.42 -4.04
CA TYR A 97 1.35 -5.86 -3.82
C TYR A 97 2.81 -6.30 -3.88
N THR A 98 3.07 -7.53 -3.45
CA THR A 98 4.41 -8.11 -3.47
C THR A 98 4.54 -9.38 -4.30
N GLU A 99 5.74 -9.61 -4.83
CA GLU A 99 6.16 -10.85 -5.48
C GLU A 99 7.41 -11.39 -4.77
N ASP A 100 7.43 -12.70 -4.55
CA ASP A 100 8.58 -13.49 -4.12
C ASP A 100 9.23 -14.05 -5.40
N LEU A 101 10.35 -13.44 -5.80
CA LEU A 101 11.01 -13.69 -7.09
C LEU A 101 11.93 -14.91 -7.03
N ASP A 102 12.58 -15.14 -5.90
CA ASP A 102 13.50 -16.26 -5.70
C ASP A 102 12.85 -17.51 -5.06
N LEU A 103 11.58 -17.40 -4.68
CA LEU A 103 10.74 -18.45 -4.11
C LEU A 103 11.19 -18.92 -2.72
N ASP A 104 11.82 -18.06 -1.92
CA ASP A 104 12.28 -18.36 -0.55
C ASP A 104 11.20 -18.15 0.53
N GLY A 105 10.01 -17.69 0.14
CA GLY A 105 8.89 -17.36 1.03
C GLY A 105 8.91 -15.93 1.55
N LYS A 106 9.88 -15.10 1.15
CA LYS A 106 9.93 -13.66 1.46
C LYS A 106 9.69 -12.85 0.20
N PRO A 107 8.93 -11.75 0.29
CA PRO A 107 8.77 -10.86 -0.85
C PRO A 107 10.08 -10.13 -1.19
N ASP A 108 10.51 -10.22 -2.44
CA ASP A 108 11.65 -9.46 -2.99
C ASP A 108 11.19 -8.15 -3.63
N LEU A 109 10.06 -8.20 -4.33
CA LEU A 109 9.56 -7.09 -5.14
C LEU A 109 8.27 -6.56 -4.54
N VAL A 110 8.21 -5.24 -4.38
CA VAL A 110 6.99 -4.49 -4.08
C VAL A 110 6.64 -3.64 -5.28
N ARG A 111 5.42 -3.79 -5.82
CA ARG A 111 4.90 -2.97 -6.92
C ARG A 111 3.89 -1.97 -6.43
N LEU A 112 4.01 -0.74 -6.91
CA LEU A 112 3.07 0.36 -6.71
C LEU A 112 2.42 0.63 -8.06
N ARG A 113 1.10 0.48 -8.15
CA ARG A 113 0.31 0.74 -9.35
C ARG A 113 -0.66 1.87 -9.08
N PHE A 114 -0.52 2.95 -9.84
CA PHE A 114 -1.34 4.15 -9.67
C PHE A 114 -2.48 4.09 -10.68
N HIS A 115 -3.70 4.05 -10.16
CA HIS A 115 -4.90 3.88 -10.96
C HIS A 115 -5.77 5.14 -10.97
N GLN A 116 -6.50 5.31 -12.06
CA GLN A 116 -7.61 6.24 -12.18
C GLN A 116 -8.83 5.53 -12.80
N GLY A 117 -9.95 5.53 -12.08
CA GLY A 117 -11.21 4.91 -12.50
C GLY A 117 -11.95 4.29 -11.32
N GLU A 118 -13.07 3.63 -11.60
CA GLU A 118 -13.90 2.98 -10.59
C GLU A 118 -13.65 1.46 -10.54
N GLY A 119 -14.01 0.85 -9.41
CA GLY A 119 -14.00 -0.60 -9.25
C GLY A 119 -12.67 -1.20 -8.79
N ALA A 120 -12.48 -2.47 -9.15
CA ALA A 120 -11.27 -3.24 -8.83
C ALA A 120 -10.09 -2.81 -9.71
N PRO A 121 -8.84 -2.88 -9.19
CA PRO A 121 -7.65 -2.63 -9.98
C PRO A 121 -7.62 -3.45 -11.27
N SER A 122 -7.36 -2.79 -12.41
CA SER A 122 -7.26 -3.40 -13.73
C SER A 122 -6.18 -2.71 -14.57
N ASP A 123 -5.75 -3.36 -15.66
CA ASP A 123 -4.81 -2.73 -16.59
C ASP A 123 -5.41 -1.51 -17.30
N GLU A 124 -6.73 -1.46 -17.48
CA GLU A 124 -7.43 -0.32 -18.09
C GLU A 124 -7.43 0.93 -17.21
N THR A 125 -7.43 0.75 -15.89
CA THR A 125 -7.38 1.85 -14.92
C THR A 125 -5.96 2.25 -14.56
N LEU A 126 -4.94 1.48 -14.98
CA LEU A 126 -3.54 1.76 -14.70
C LEU A 126 -3.06 2.99 -15.46
N VAL A 127 -2.58 4.00 -14.73
CA VAL A 127 -1.97 5.20 -15.33
C VAL A 127 -0.46 5.09 -15.34
N ARG A 128 0.12 4.60 -14.24
CA ARG A 128 1.58 4.52 -14.06
C ARG A 128 1.97 3.52 -12.97
N ALA A 129 3.24 3.14 -12.93
CA ALA A 129 3.76 2.20 -11.96
C ALA A 129 5.14 2.62 -11.42
N ALA A 130 5.41 2.20 -10.19
CA ALA A 130 6.73 2.23 -9.58
C ALA A 130 6.99 0.87 -8.91
N ALA A 131 8.25 0.57 -8.63
CA ALA A 131 8.63 -0.69 -8.02
C ALA A 131 9.87 -0.54 -7.13
N CYS A 132 9.98 -1.39 -6.14
CA CYS A 132 11.20 -1.57 -5.36
C CYS A 132 11.52 -3.06 -5.22
N VAL A 133 12.73 -3.45 -5.62
CA VAL A 133 13.29 -4.77 -5.38
C VAL A 133 14.24 -4.68 -4.19
N PHE A 134 13.96 -5.43 -3.13
CA PHE A 134 14.86 -5.64 -2.00
C PHE A 134 15.70 -6.88 -2.27
N LEU A 135 17.02 -6.76 -2.17
CA LEU A 135 17.94 -7.88 -2.46
C LEU A 135 18.06 -8.88 -1.30
N ASN A 136 17.28 -8.67 -0.22
CA ASN A 136 17.25 -9.51 0.98
C ASN A 136 18.64 -9.87 1.56
N ASP A 137 19.63 -9.00 1.33
CA ASP A 137 20.99 -9.16 1.84
C ASP A 137 21.20 -8.47 3.18
N VAL A 138 22.29 -8.81 3.86
CA VAL A 138 22.65 -8.23 5.17
C VAL A 138 22.85 -6.70 5.10
N ALA A 139 23.15 -6.17 3.91
CA ALA A 139 23.33 -4.74 3.69
C ALA A 139 22.00 -3.99 3.46
N GLY A 140 20.87 -4.71 3.30
CA GLY A 140 19.56 -4.12 3.03
C GLY A 140 19.50 -3.36 1.70
N ARG A 141 20.28 -3.80 0.70
CA ARG A 141 20.32 -3.14 -0.61
C ARG A 141 18.99 -3.28 -1.34
N TYR A 142 18.69 -2.26 -2.14
CA TYR A 142 17.48 -2.21 -2.96
C TYR A 142 17.74 -1.55 -4.31
N VAL A 143 16.83 -1.81 -5.24
CA VAL A 143 16.74 -1.13 -6.54
C VAL A 143 15.32 -0.57 -6.66
N ALA A 144 15.19 0.74 -6.84
CA ALA A 144 13.90 1.39 -7.08
C ALA A 144 13.79 1.79 -8.55
N ILE A 145 12.61 1.56 -9.13
CA ILE A 145 12.23 2.02 -10.47
C ILE A 145 11.06 2.96 -10.27
N ASN A 146 11.26 4.23 -10.61
CA ASN A 146 10.27 5.27 -10.43
C ASN A 146 10.47 6.39 -11.46
N GLU A 147 9.39 7.09 -11.78
CA GLU A 147 9.41 8.41 -12.41
C GLU A 147 9.22 9.49 -11.32
N ASP A 148 8.75 10.69 -11.68
CA ASP A 148 8.32 11.73 -10.73
C ASP A 148 7.06 11.27 -10.00
N VAL A 149 7.21 10.65 -8.83
CA VAL A 149 6.09 10.07 -8.05
C VAL A 149 5.45 11.05 -7.10
N ASN A 150 6.07 12.19 -6.85
CA ASN A 150 5.57 13.20 -5.93
C ASN A 150 4.92 14.42 -6.65
N GLY A 151 4.99 14.45 -7.99
CA GLY A 151 4.39 15.47 -8.84
C GLY A 151 5.10 16.82 -8.76
N ASP A 152 6.41 16.85 -8.51
CA ASP A 152 7.23 18.07 -8.49
C ASP A 152 7.89 18.39 -9.84
N SER A 153 7.54 17.63 -10.89
CA SER A 153 8.05 17.72 -12.26
C SER A 153 9.54 17.41 -12.40
N THR A 154 10.18 16.80 -11.39
CA THR A 154 11.61 16.47 -11.41
C THR A 154 11.87 15.07 -10.89
N VAL A 155 12.33 14.16 -11.75
CA VAL A 155 12.76 12.82 -11.30
C VAL A 155 14.06 12.92 -10.52
N ASN A 156 14.01 12.65 -9.21
CA ASN A 156 15.15 12.80 -8.32
C ASN A 156 15.17 11.78 -7.16
N ALA A 157 16.16 11.91 -6.27
CA ALA A 157 16.34 10.98 -5.15
C ALA A 157 15.17 10.97 -4.14
N ARG A 158 14.37 12.04 -4.08
CA ARG A 158 13.17 12.08 -3.23
C ARG A 158 12.09 11.14 -3.72
N ASP A 159 11.94 11.01 -5.04
CA ASP A 159 11.00 10.05 -5.64
C ASP A 159 11.36 8.62 -5.27
N SER A 160 12.64 8.26 -5.43
CA SER A 160 13.13 6.94 -5.06
C SER A 160 12.99 6.69 -3.55
N ALA A 161 13.32 7.67 -2.71
CA ALA A 161 13.16 7.55 -1.26
C ALA A 161 11.69 7.33 -0.87
N LEU A 162 10.77 8.08 -1.47
CA LEU A 162 9.35 7.97 -1.20
C LEU A 162 8.79 6.59 -1.58
N VAL A 163 9.16 6.06 -2.75
CA VAL A 163 8.80 4.70 -3.18
C VAL A 163 9.33 3.67 -2.19
N VAL A 164 10.63 3.74 -1.87
CA VAL A 164 11.29 2.76 -0.98
C VAL A 164 10.67 2.78 0.42
N ASP A 165 10.41 3.97 0.96
CA ASP A 165 9.86 4.13 2.29
C ASP A 165 8.42 3.61 2.38
N LEU A 166 7.60 3.79 1.32
CA LEU A 166 6.26 3.20 1.26
C LEU A 166 6.32 1.68 1.12
N CYS A 167 7.21 1.16 0.26
CA CYS A 167 7.40 -0.28 0.13
C CYS A 167 7.81 -0.94 1.45
N ARG A 168 8.74 -0.33 2.20
CA ARG A 168 9.17 -0.83 3.51
C ARG A 168 8.05 -0.86 4.54
N ASP A 169 7.18 0.14 4.54
CA ASP A 169 6.02 0.15 5.43
C ASP A 169 5.01 -0.92 5.05
N PHE A 170 4.73 -1.09 3.76
CA PHE A 170 3.84 -2.14 3.29
C PHE A 170 4.36 -3.54 3.68
N LEU A 171 5.68 -3.78 3.59
CA LEU A 171 6.27 -5.04 4.02
C LEU A 171 6.07 -5.36 5.50
N LYS A 172 5.99 -4.34 6.39
CA LYS A 172 5.69 -4.54 7.81
C LYS A 172 4.26 -5.03 8.06
N CYS A 173 3.35 -4.86 7.10
CA CYS A 173 1.99 -5.39 7.19
C CYS A 173 1.96 -6.92 7.05
N GLY A 174 3.06 -7.54 6.62
CA GLY A 174 3.08 -8.99 6.35
C GLY A 174 2.09 -9.40 5.24
N TRP A 175 1.65 -8.46 4.41
CA TRP A 175 0.57 -8.67 3.45
C TRP A 175 1.07 -9.23 2.11
N HIS A 176 1.76 -10.36 2.16
CA HIS A 176 2.35 -11.05 1.01
C HIS A 176 1.61 -12.36 0.72
N ASN A 177 1.76 -12.87 -0.50
CA ASN A 177 1.23 -14.19 -0.84
C ASN A 177 2.04 -15.26 -0.12
N VAL A 178 1.44 -15.95 0.85
CA VAL A 178 2.02 -17.20 1.36
C VAL A 178 1.65 -18.29 0.36
N ARG A 179 2.65 -18.88 -0.32
CA ARG A 179 2.41 -20.18 -0.95
C ARG A 179 2.06 -21.14 0.18
N ALA A 180 0.87 -21.74 0.12
CA ALA A 180 0.66 -23.01 0.78
C ALA A 180 1.71 -23.95 0.20
N THR A 181 2.76 -24.22 0.96
CA THR A 181 3.64 -25.35 0.70
C THR A 181 2.76 -26.57 0.83
N THR A 182 2.18 -27.03 -0.29
CA THR A 182 1.60 -28.36 -0.33
C THR A 182 2.73 -29.29 0.08
N PRO A 183 2.64 -30.00 1.23
CA PRO A 183 3.64 -30.99 1.56
C PRO A 183 3.67 -31.96 0.39
N CYS A 184 4.84 -32.12 -0.23
CA CYS A 184 5.02 -33.13 -1.25
C CYS A 184 4.61 -34.45 -0.61
N ALA A 185 3.47 -35.01 -1.04
CA ALA A 185 3.01 -36.30 -0.52
C ALA A 185 4.17 -37.27 -0.73
N PRO A 186 4.65 -37.98 0.31
CA PRO A 186 5.70 -38.96 0.11
C PRO A 186 5.19 -39.93 -0.95
N LEU A 187 5.93 -40.03 -2.05
CA LEU A 187 5.74 -41.05 -3.07
C LEU A 187 5.72 -42.39 -2.35
N GLY A 188 4.51 -42.91 -2.14
CA GLY A 188 4.30 -44.25 -1.65
C GLY A 188 5.07 -45.18 -2.56
N SER A 189 6.03 -45.88 -1.98
CA SER A 189 6.74 -47.01 -2.59
C SER A 189 6.61 -48.18 -1.60
N PRO A 190 6.53 -49.44 -2.04
CA PRO A 190 6.29 -49.99 -3.37
C PRO A 190 4.88 -50.60 -3.55
#